data_AF-A0A8C5A6J6-F1
#
_entry.id   AF-A0A8C5A6J6-F1
#
_cell.length_a   1.000
_cell.length_b   1.000
_cell.length_c   1.000
_cell.angle_alpha   90.00
_cell.angle_beta   90.00
_cell.angle_gamma   90.00
#
_symmetry.space_group_name_H-M   'P 1'
#
loop_
_entity.id
_entity.type
_entity.pdbx_description
1 polymer ?
#
loop_
_entity_poly.entity_id
_entity_poly.type
_entity_poly.pdbx_seq_one_letter_code
_entity_poly.pdbx_strand_id
1 'polypeptide(L)'
;MAEHHPVSDSKHKAPPASLGSASYSGNGRTGSSASSSQGGLSGGLAQPAGWQSLLSFTILFLAWLAGFSSRLFAVIRFESIIHEFDPWFNYRSTHHLTTNGFYEFLNWFDERAWYPLGRIVGGTVYPGLMVTAGLIHYVLNLLNITVHIRDVCVFLAPVFSGLTAISTYLLTKELWSQGAGLLAACFIAIVPGYISRSVAGSFDNEGIAIFALQFTYYLWVGRPCALARFCDCSLATSADKNVNDEPACRDVQVHTNPTELSVSALL
;
A
#
# COMPACT_ATOMS: atom_id res chain seq x y z
N MET A 1 -45.79 41.36 55.50
CA MET A 1 -46.94 41.60 54.60
C MET A 1 -46.37 42.02 53.26
N ALA A 2 -46.54 41.33 52.14
CA ALA A 2 -47.53 40.33 51.79
C ALA A 2 -46.98 39.43 50.67
N GLU A 3 -47.44 38.19 50.65
CA GLU A 3 -47.39 37.28 49.52
C GLU A 3 -48.48 37.61 48.46
N HIS A 4 -48.36 36.92 47.33
CA HIS A 4 -49.39 36.54 46.34
C HIS A 4 -49.59 37.38 45.06
N HIS A 5 -49.32 36.68 43.93
CA HIS A 5 -49.82 36.80 42.54
C HIS A 5 -51.37 36.93 42.43
N PRO A 6 -52.07 37.12 41.26
CA PRO A 6 -51.70 36.87 39.84
C PRO A 6 -52.35 37.79 38.73
N VAL A 7 -52.18 37.41 37.44
CA VAL A 7 -53.15 37.36 36.28
C VAL A 7 -52.80 38.11 34.96
N SER A 8 -52.73 37.29 33.87
CA SER A 8 -53.10 37.36 32.41
C SER A 8 -53.20 38.70 31.62
N ASP A 9 -53.05 38.79 30.28
CA ASP A 9 -53.56 37.90 29.20
C ASP A 9 -53.05 38.27 27.75
N SER A 10 -53.24 37.33 26.80
CA SER A 10 -53.42 37.48 25.31
C SER A 10 -52.20 37.73 24.39
N LYS A 11 -52.03 37.13 23.18
CA LYS A 11 -52.84 36.22 22.34
C LYS A 11 -51.96 35.60 21.20
N HIS A 12 -52.15 34.31 20.90
CA HIS A 12 -51.60 33.57 19.74
C HIS A 12 -52.49 33.66 18.49
N LYS A 13 -51.93 33.48 17.28
CA LYS A 13 -52.68 33.19 16.03
C LYS A 13 -51.99 32.11 15.18
N ALA A 14 -52.80 31.16 14.69
CA ALA A 14 -52.48 30.10 13.73
C ALA A 14 -53.38 30.22 12.45
N PRO A 15 -53.11 29.50 11.33
CA PRO A 15 -53.73 29.63 9.97
C PRO A 15 -54.98 28.69 9.84
N PRO A 16 -55.59 28.27 8.67
CA PRO A 16 -55.22 28.28 7.21
C PRO A 16 -56.37 28.41 6.14
N ALA A 17 -56.03 28.14 4.85
CA ALA A 17 -56.80 27.55 3.72
C ALA A 17 -57.65 28.39 2.72
N SER A 18 -57.46 28.16 1.39
CA SER A 18 -58.53 27.83 0.37
C SER A 18 -58.03 27.82 -1.10
N LEU A 19 -58.78 27.06 -1.93
CA LEU A 19 -58.61 26.68 -3.36
C LEU A 19 -58.92 27.79 -4.40
N GLY A 20 -58.49 27.62 -5.66
CA GLY A 20 -59.32 27.98 -6.84
C GLY A 20 -58.66 28.68 -8.04
N SER A 21 -58.59 27.96 -9.17
CA SER A 21 -58.38 28.28 -10.61
C SER A 21 -58.61 29.71 -11.17
N ALA A 22 -57.73 30.14 -12.10
CA ALA A 22 -58.09 30.84 -13.36
C ALA A 22 -56.89 30.98 -14.33
N SER A 23 -57.13 30.71 -15.61
CA SER A 23 -56.18 30.76 -16.74
C SER A 23 -55.97 32.19 -17.29
N TYR A 24 -54.76 32.52 -17.76
CA TYR A 24 -54.53 33.54 -18.80
C TYR A 24 -53.27 33.22 -19.61
N SER A 25 -53.42 33.31 -20.93
CA SER A 25 -52.44 33.07 -21.98
C SER A 25 -51.63 34.35 -22.27
N GLY A 26 -50.31 34.26 -22.43
CA GLY A 26 -49.46 35.41 -22.73
C GLY A 26 -48.14 35.01 -23.40
N ASN A 27 -47.98 35.47 -24.63
CA ASN A 27 -47.07 35.02 -25.67
C ASN A 27 -45.63 35.60 -25.56
N GLY A 28 -44.63 34.84 -26.02
CA GLY A 28 -43.47 35.37 -26.75
C GLY A 28 -42.22 35.81 -25.98
N ARG A 29 -41.14 35.03 -26.11
CA ARG A 29 -39.81 35.49 -26.54
C ARG A 29 -38.87 34.32 -26.83
N THR A 30 -38.69 34.07 -28.12
CA THR A 30 -37.67 33.22 -28.73
C THR A 30 -36.29 33.87 -28.56
N GLY A 31 -35.41 33.20 -27.82
CA GLY A 31 -33.96 33.45 -27.83
C GLY A 31 -33.27 32.26 -28.48
N SER A 32 -32.95 32.40 -29.77
CA SER A 32 -32.13 31.44 -30.50
C SER A 32 -30.67 31.61 -30.08
N SER A 33 -30.05 30.56 -29.57
CA SER A 33 -28.58 30.44 -29.55
C SER A 33 -28.17 28.99 -29.84
N ALA A 34 -27.76 28.81 -31.10
CA ALA A 34 -26.72 27.91 -31.59
C ALA A 34 -26.67 26.47 -31.04
N SER A 35 -27.17 25.53 -31.83
CA SER A 35 -26.78 24.13 -31.80
C SER A 35 -25.34 23.98 -32.28
N SER A 36 -24.39 23.82 -31.35
CA SER A 36 -23.08 23.22 -31.63
C SER A 36 -23.21 21.69 -31.55
N SER A 37 -23.37 21.08 -32.71
CA SER A 37 -23.05 19.67 -32.94
C SER A 37 -21.52 19.46 -32.88
N GLN A 38 -21.11 18.29 -32.40
CA GLN A 38 -19.75 17.73 -32.35
C GLN A 38 -18.95 18.06 -31.07
N GLY A 39 -18.44 17.12 -30.28
CA GLY A 39 -18.34 15.67 -30.46
C GLY A 39 -18.42 14.96 -29.12
N GLY A 40 -19.40 14.05 -29.01
CA GLY A 40 -19.39 13.04 -27.98
C GLY A 40 -18.26 12.06 -28.24
N LEU A 41 -17.20 12.11 -27.45
CA LEU A 41 -16.32 10.98 -27.21
C LEU A 41 -17.03 10.02 -26.23
N SER A 42 -18.21 9.56 -26.63
CA SER A 42 -18.85 8.39 -26.03
C SER A 42 -18.46 7.19 -26.88
N GLY A 43 -17.20 6.80 -26.74
CA GLY A 43 -16.72 5.48 -27.17
C GLY A 43 -16.78 4.59 -25.95
N GLY A 44 -17.93 3.93 -25.75
CA GLY A 44 -18.14 2.99 -24.67
C GLY A 44 -17.11 1.86 -24.70
N LEU A 45 -16.06 1.99 -23.90
CA LEU A 45 -15.42 0.81 -23.32
C LEU A 45 -16.40 0.32 -22.25
N ALA A 46 -17.40 -0.45 -22.69
CA ALA A 46 -18.01 -1.44 -21.81
C ALA A 46 -16.82 -2.22 -21.23
N GLN A 47 -16.47 -1.96 -19.98
CA GLN A 47 -15.39 -2.63 -19.29
C GLN A 47 -15.93 -3.98 -18.85
N PRO A 48 -15.64 -5.11 -19.55
CA PRO A 48 -15.59 -6.35 -18.81
C PRO A 48 -14.51 -6.12 -17.75
N ALA A 49 -14.84 -6.44 -16.49
CA ALA A 49 -13.98 -6.25 -15.33
C ALA A 49 -12.50 -6.65 -15.58
N GLY A 50 -12.25 -7.57 -16.52
CA GLY A 50 -10.93 -7.95 -17.02
C GLY A 50 -10.02 -6.82 -17.54
N TRP A 51 -10.52 -5.80 -18.26
CA TRP A 51 -9.63 -4.72 -18.77
C TRP A 51 -9.07 -3.84 -17.64
N GLN A 52 -9.85 -3.63 -16.58
CA GLN A 52 -9.40 -2.87 -15.42
C GLN A 52 -8.36 -3.64 -14.60
N SER A 53 -8.54 -4.94 -14.43
CA SER A 53 -7.54 -5.80 -13.81
C SER A 53 -6.26 -5.89 -14.64
N LEU A 54 -6.39 -5.96 -15.97
CA LEU A 54 -5.23 -5.98 -16.87
C LEU A 54 -4.45 -4.67 -16.83
N LEU A 55 -5.14 -3.51 -16.83
CA LEU A 55 -4.52 -2.20 -16.63
C LEU A 55 -3.79 -2.08 -15.29
N SER A 56 -4.42 -2.57 -14.21
CA SER A 56 -3.80 -2.53 -12.88
C SER A 56 -2.52 -3.38 -12.84
N PHE A 57 -2.55 -4.57 -13.43
CA PHE A 57 -1.40 -5.46 -13.50
C PHE A 57 -0.27 -4.87 -14.36
N THR A 58 -0.59 -4.28 -15.52
CA THR A 58 0.43 -3.67 -16.39
C THR A 58 1.08 -2.46 -15.71
N ILE A 59 0.32 -1.62 -15.02
CA ILE A 59 0.87 -0.47 -14.27
C ILE A 59 1.80 -0.95 -13.15
N LEU A 60 1.42 -1.97 -12.38
CA LEU A 60 2.27 -2.53 -11.32
C LEU A 60 3.55 -3.15 -11.88
N PHE A 61 3.44 -3.87 -13.00
CA PHE A 61 4.62 -4.43 -13.67
C PHE A 61 5.56 -3.33 -14.18
N LEU A 62 5.02 -2.28 -14.78
CA LEU A 62 5.80 -1.12 -15.23
C LEU A 62 6.44 -0.37 -14.06
N ALA A 63 5.72 -0.21 -12.93
CA ALA A 63 6.26 0.40 -11.72
C ALA A 63 7.40 -0.43 -11.14
N TRP A 64 7.26 -1.76 -11.11
CA TRP A 64 8.35 -2.65 -10.71
C TRP A 64 9.55 -2.51 -11.65
N LEU A 65 9.34 -2.57 -12.96
CA LEU A 65 10.41 -2.44 -13.95
C LEU A 65 11.12 -1.07 -13.88
N ALA A 66 10.37 0.01 -13.67
CA ALA A 66 10.92 1.36 -13.46
C ALA A 66 11.73 1.46 -12.15
N GLY A 67 11.22 0.86 -11.07
CA GLY A 67 11.95 0.79 -9.79
C GLY A 67 13.24 -0.02 -9.89
N PHE A 68 13.20 -1.15 -10.58
CA PHE A 68 14.38 -2.00 -10.82
C PHE A 68 15.40 -1.29 -11.71
N SER A 69 14.98 -0.77 -12.86
CA SER A 69 15.88 -0.13 -13.83
C SER A 69 16.55 1.14 -13.29
N SER A 70 15.83 1.98 -12.55
CA SER A 70 16.41 3.20 -11.95
C SER A 70 17.55 2.92 -10.96
N ARG A 71 17.56 1.75 -10.34
CA ARG A 71 18.58 1.33 -9.35
C ARG A 71 19.82 0.66 -9.96
N LEU A 72 19.80 0.35 -11.26
CA LEU A 72 20.92 -0.29 -11.95
C LEU A 72 22.01 0.66 -12.41
N PHE A 73 21.83 1.97 -12.26
CA PHE A 73 22.75 2.98 -12.82
C PHE A 73 24.21 2.79 -12.38
N ALA A 74 24.43 2.42 -11.12
CA ALA A 74 25.78 2.15 -10.59
C ALA A 74 26.44 0.93 -11.27
N VAL A 75 25.67 -0.15 -11.47
CA VAL A 75 26.15 -1.40 -12.08
C VAL A 75 26.35 -1.29 -13.59
N ILE A 76 25.64 -0.39 -14.27
CA ILE A 76 25.84 -0.17 -15.72
C ILE A 76 27.09 0.69 -15.97
N ARG A 77 27.35 1.68 -15.11
CA ARG A 77 28.49 2.60 -15.27
C ARG A 77 29.80 2.00 -14.76
N PHE A 78 29.74 1.18 -13.72
CA PHE A 78 30.88 0.55 -13.08
C PHE A 78 30.75 -0.97 -13.12
N GLU A 79 31.68 -1.71 -12.50
CA GLU A 79 31.56 -3.16 -12.40
C GLU A 79 30.48 -3.56 -11.36
N SER A 80 29.87 -4.74 -11.54
CA SER A 80 28.93 -5.33 -10.58
C SER A 80 29.65 -5.80 -9.31
N ILE A 81 30.05 -4.83 -8.49
CA ILE A 81 30.73 -5.02 -7.22
C ILE A 81 29.88 -4.42 -6.11
N ILE A 82 30.07 -4.93 -4.90
CA ILE A 82 29.44 -4.40 -3.71
C ILE A 82 30.02 -3.02 -3.39
N HIS A 83 29.13 -2.05 -3.22
CA HIS A 83 29.48 -0.68 -2.86
C HIS A 83 29.30 -0.47 -1.35
N GLU A 84 29.89 0.60 -0.81
CA GLU A 84 29.92 0.90 0.62
C GLU A 84 30.81 -0.06 1.45
N PHE A 85 31.13 0.33 2.68
CA PHE A 85 31.96 -0.46 3.59
C PHE A 85 31.17 -1.54 4.33
N ASP A 86 29.96 -1.21 4.80
CA ASP A 86 29.13 -2.09 5.64
C ASP A 86 28.69 -3.40 4.93
N PRO A 87 28.27 -3.37 3.65
CA PRO A 87 27.79 -4.56 2.94
C PRO A 87 28.83 -5.67 2.76
N TRP A 88 30.13 -5.38 2.88
CA TRP A 88 31.19 -6.40 2.80
C TRP A 88 31.07 -7.45 3.91
N PHE A 89 30.69 -7.03 5.12
CA PHE A 89 30.44 -7.95 6.22
C PHE A 89 29.22 -8.84 5.94
N ASN A 90 28.14 -8.25 5.41
CA ASN A 90 26.93 -8.99 5.05
C ASN A 90 27.21 -10.02 3.94
N TYR A 91 28.00 -9.65 2.93
CA TYR A 91 28.42 -10.56 1.87
C TYR A 91 29.29 -11.70 2.38
N ARG A 92 30.30 -11.41 3.21
CA ARG A 92 31.15 -12.45 3.81
C ARG A 92 30.33 -13.43 4.64
N SER A 93 29.38 -12.92 5.43
CA SER A 93 28.46 -13.71 6.23
C SER A 93 27.57 -14.60 5.36
N THR A 94 27.04 -14.06 4.26
CA THR A 94 26.21 -14.80 3.29
C THR A 94 27.02 -15.87 2.56
N HIS A 95 28.26 -15.57 2.19
CA HIS A 95 29.18 -16.54 1.59
C HIS A 95 29.47 -17.70 2.56
N HIS A 96 29.72 -17.39 3.84
CA HIS A 96 29.90 -18.41 4.88
C HIS A 96 28.65 -19.29 5.05
N LEU A 97 27.46 -18.67 5.12
CA LEU A 97 26.18 -19.37 5.20
C LEU A 97 25.96 -20.33 4.01
N THR A 98 26.30 -19.89 2.81
CA THR A 98 26.12 -20.67 1.58
C THR A 98 27.11 -21.84 1.49
N THR A 99 28.33 -21.65 1.99
CA THR A 99 29.40 -22.66 1.89
C THR A 99 29.32 -23.72 2.98
N ASN A 100 29.05 -23.31 4.23
CA ASN A 100 29.10 -24.19 5.40
C ASN A 100 27.72 -24.64 5.87
N GLY A 101 26.66 -24.00 5.38
CA GLY A 101 25.28 -24.27 5.77
C GLY A 101 24.80 -23.43 6.96
N PHE A 102 23.49 -23.58 7.24
CA PHE A 102 22.80 -22.72 8.20
C PHE A 102 23.18 -22.97 9.66
N TYR A 103 23.35 -24.23 10.07
CA TYR A 103 23.71 -24.58 11.45
C TYR A 103 25.11 -24.12 11.85
N GLU A 104 26.07 -24.26 10.93
CA GLU A 104 27.44 -23.76 11.11
C GLU A 104 27.46 -22.23 11.16
N PHE A 105 26.65 -21.57 10.33
CA PHE A 105 26.50 -20.12 10.36
C PHE A 105 25.99 -19.59 11.71
N LEU A 106 24.99 -20.26 12.31
CA LEU A 106 24.45 -19.86 13.62
C LEU A 106 25.47 -20.02 14.76
N ASN A 107 26.38 -20.99 14.66
CA ASN A 107 27.45 -21.22 15.64
C ASN A 107 28.77 -20.57 15.23
N TRP A 108 28.76 -19.69 14.21
CA TRP A 108 29.99 -19.15 13.65
C TRP A 108 30.67 -18.17 14.60
N PHE A 109 31.90 -18.52 14.98
CA PHE A 109 32.86 -17.65 15.65
C PHE A 109 33.90 -17.14 14.65
N ASP A 110 33.97 -15.83 14.45
CA ASP A 110 34.94 -15.19 13.58
C ASP A 110 36.17 -14.73 14.37
N GLU A 111 37.22 -15.53 14.31
CA GLU A 111 38.54 -15.23 14.87
C GLU A 111 39.34 -14.20 14.06
N ARG A 112 38.93 -13.90 12.82
CA ARG A 112 39.63 -12.95 11.93
C ARG A 112 39.24 -11.50 12.18
N ALA A 113 38.17 -11.25 12.91
CA ALA A 113 37.72 -9.92 13.30
C ALA A 113 38.06 -9.66 14.77
N TRP A 114 38.30 -8.39 15.13
CA TRP A 114 38.52 -7.99 16.53
C TRP A 114 39.66 -8.74 17.24
N TYR A 115 40.84 -8.84 16.60
CA TYR A 115 42.01 -9.42 17.25
C TYR A 115 42.37 -8.66 18.54
N PRO A 116 42.60 -9.32 19.69
CA PRO A 116 42.71 -10.77 19.92
C PRO A 116 41.43 -11.48 20.44
N LEU A 117 40.30 -10.78 20.55
CA LEU A 117 39.07 -11.29 21.18
C LEU A 117 38.24 -12.20 20.26
N GLY A 118 38.20 -11.91 18.96
CA GLY A 118 37.26 -12.54 18.04
C GLY A 118 35.83 -11.97 18.16
N ARG A 119 34.92 -12.43 17.29
CA ARG A 119 33.49 -12.07 17.32
C ARG A 119 32.61 -13.29 17.15
N ILE A 120 31.66 -13.49 18.05
CA ILE A 120 30.57 -14.46 17.87
C ILE A 120 29.56 -13.86 16.88
N VAL A 121 29.55 -14.34 15.63
CA VAL A 121 28.73 -13.72 14.57
C VAL A 121 27.28 -14.15 14.66
N GLY A 122 27.02 -15.45 14.85
CA GLY A 122 25.66 -15.98 14.81
C GLY A 122 24.71 -15.39 15.86
N GLY A 123 25.23 -14.98 17.02
CA GLY A 123 24.44 -14.32 18.08
C GLY A 123 24.44 -12.79 18.05
N THR A 124 25.23 -12.15 17.18
CA THR A 124 25.38 -10.67 17.15
C THR A 124 24.92 -10.03 15.85
N VAL A 125 24.27 -10.79 14.97
CA VAL A 125 23.84 -10.36 13.64
C VAL A 125 22.43 -10.81 13.36
N TYR A 126 21.66 -9.98 12.64
CA TYR A 126 20.35 -10.35 12.14
C TYR A 126 20.49 -11.24 10.89
N PRO A 127 20.11 -12.53 10.94
CA PRO A 127 20.35 -13.47 9.85
C PRO A 127 19.41 -13.28 8.65
N GLY A 128 18.40 -12.41 8.75
CA GLY A 128 17.32 -12.30 7.76
C GLY A 128 17.80 -11.99 6.34
N LEU A 129 18.75 -11.05 6.20
CA LEU A 129 19.32 -10.69 4.90
C LEU A 129 20.11 -11.86 4.28
N MET A 130 20.99 -12.47 5.07
CA MET A 130 21.87 -13.57 4.63
C MET A 130 21.07 -14.82 4.25
N VAL A 131 20.06 -15.17 5.05
CA VAL A 131 19.18 -16.32 4.79
C VAL A 131 18.36 -16.10 3.52
N THR A 132 17.85 -14.88 3.31
CA THR A 132 17.08 -14.56 2.10
C THR A 132 17.94 -14.68 0.84
N ALA A 133 19.15 -14.13 0.86
CA ALA A 133 20.07 -14.23 -0.27
C ALA A 133 20.54 -15.68 -0.50
N GLY A 134 20.87 -16.42 0.56
CA GLY A 134 21.24 -17.83 0.50
C GLY A 134 20.11 -18.73 -0.04
N LEU A 135 18.86 -18.45 0.35
CA LEU A 135 17.68 -19.15 -0.17
C LEU A 135 17.48 -18.90 -1.66
N ILE A 136 17.58 -17.64 -2.10
CA ILE A 136 17.46 -17.30 -3.53
C ILE A 136 18.55 -18.01 -4.33
N HIS A 137 19.79 -18.01 -3.84
CA HIS A 137 20.89 -18.72 -4.49
C HIS A 137 20.68 -20.24 -4.53
N TYR A 138 20.17 -20.84 -3.45
CA TYR A 138 19.83 -22.25 -3.41
C TYR A 138 18.73 -22.62 -4.42
N VAL A 139 17.66 -21.82 -4.50
CA VAL A 139 16.57 -22.02 -5.47
C VAL A 139 17.07 -21.86 -6.90
N LEU A 140 17.93 -20.89 -7.20
CA LEU A 140 18.53 -20.71 -8.52
C LEU A 140 19.39 -21.92 -8.93
N ASN A 141 20.19 -22.45 -8.00
CA ASN A 141 21.00 -23.65 -8.23
C ASN A 141 20.13 -24.90 -8.44
N LEU A 142 19.00 -25.02 -7.72
CA LEU A 142 18.03 -26.09 -7.94
C LEU A 142 17.41 -26.06 -9.33
N LEU A 143 17.25 -24.88 -9.92
CA LEU A 143 16.79 -24.68 -11.30
C LEU A 143 17.91 -24.82 -12.34
N ASN A 144 19.10 -25.29 -11.93
CA ASN A 144 20.30 -25.43 -12.76
C ASN A 144 20.81 -24.11 -13.37
N ILE A 145 20.46 -22.96 -12.78
CA ILE A 145 20.99 -21.65 -13.17
C ILE A 145 22.16 -21.34 -12.24
N THR A 146 23.39 -21.63 -12.68
CA THR A 146 24.60 -21.43 -11.87
C THR A 146 24.99 -19.95 -11.83
N VAL A 147 24.45 -19.21 -10.85
CA VAL A 147 24.77 -17.79 -10.60
C VAL A 147 25.73 -17.69 -9.42
N HIS A 148 26.74 -16.82 -9.50
CA HIS A 148 27.65 -16.59 -8.37
C HIS A 148 26.94 -15.85 -7.24
N ILE A 149 27.28 -16.15 -5.97
CA ILE A 149 26.62 -15.55 -4.79
C ILE A 149 26.71 -14.02 -4.76
N ARG A 150 27.81 -13.47 -5.30
CA ARG A 150 28.01 -12.02 -5.45
C ARG A 150 26.90 -11.36 -6.27
N ASP A 151 26.51 -11.96 -7.38
CA ASP A 151 25.53 -11.35 -8.28
C ASP A 151 24.13 -11.36 -7.64
N VAL A 152 23.82 -12.43 -6.89
CA VAL A 152 22.59 -12.51 -6.08
C VAL A 152 22.56 -11.39 -5.04
N CYS A 153 23.65 -11.16 -4.32
CA CYS A 153 23.74 -10.07 -3.34
C CYS A 153 23.60 -8.68 -3.98
N VAL A 154 24.22 -8.44 -5.14
CA VAL A 154 24.17 -7.15 -5.86
C VAL A 154 22.76 -6.82 -6.34
N PHE A 155 22.03 -7.80 -6.87
CA PHE A 155 20.68 -7.60 -7.41
C PHE A 155 19.54 -7.77 -6.40
N LEU A 156 19.85 -8.17 -5.15
CA LEU A 156 18.83 -8.36 -4.11
C LEU A 156 18.01 -7.08 -3.87
N ALA A 157 18.68 -5.95 -3.62
CA ALA A 157 18.01 -4.70 -3.26
C ALA A 157 17.04 -4.17 -4.36
N PRO A 158 17.41 -4.14 -5.65
CA PRO A 158 16.48 -3.80 -6.74
C PRO A 158 15.26 -4.72 -6.83
N VAL A 159 15.44 -6.03 -6.62
CA VAL A 159 14.31 -6.98 -6.65
C VAL A 159 13.33 -6.70 -5.52
N PHE A 160 13.85 -6.51 -4.29
CA PHE A 160 13.02 -6.18 -3.13
C PHE A 160 12.34 -4.82 -3.25
N SER A 161 12.96 -3.83 -3.92
CA SER A 161 12.29 -2.56 -4.21
C SER A 161 11.01 -2.73 -5.05
N GLY A 162 10.98 -3.70 -5.95
CA GLY A 162 9.78 -4.05 -6.69
C GLY A 162 8.67 -4.62 -5.83
N LEU A 163 9.05 -5.56 -4.98
CA LEU A 163 8.15 -6.15 -3.99
C LEU A 163 7.61 -5.10 -3.02
N THR A 164 8.42 -4.10 -2.65
CA THR A 164 7.97 -2.94 -1.87
C THR A 164 6.88 -2.16 -2.61
N ALA A 165 7.03 -1.87 -3.90
CA ALA A 165 6.00 -1.17 -4.68
C ALA A 165 4.67 -1.94 -4.71
N ILE A 166 4.72 -3.27 -4.86
CA ILE A 166 3.56 -4.15 -4.78
C ILE A 166 2.94 -4.11 -3.37
N SER A 167 3.77 -4.17 -2.32
CA SER A 167 3.30 -4.09 -0.93
C SER A 167 2.65 -2.75 -0.61
N THR A 168 3.17 -1.64 -1.12
CA THR A 168 2.59 -0.30 -0.97
C THR A 168 1.24 -0.22 -1.68
N TYR A 169 1.12 -0.78 -2.90
CA TYR A 169 -0.17 -0.92 -3.59
C TYR A 169 -1.21 -1.63 -2.71
N LEU A 170 -0.83 -2.77 -2.13
CA LEU A 170 -1.73 -3.55 -1.28
C LEU A 170 -2.16 -2.78 -0.04
N LEU A 171 -1.23 -2.08 0.65
CA LEU A 171 -1.59 -1.26 1.81
C LEU A 171 -2.55 -0.13 1.43
N THR A 172 -2.23 0.66 0.41
CA THR A 172 -3.04 1.84 0.05
C THR A 172 -4.40 1.44 -0.53
N LYS A 173 -4.49 0.27 -1.17
CA LYS A 173 -5.76 -0.29 -1.64
C LYS A 173 -6.73 -0.58 -0.49
N GLU A 174 -6.24 -1.01 0.67
CA GLU A 174 -7.08 -1.24 1.86
C GLU A 174 -7.54 0.07 2.51
N LEU A 175 -6.72 1.13 2.44
CA LEU A 175 -7.03 2.41 3.08
C LEU A 175 -8.02 3.27 2.29
N TRP A 176 -8.01 3.18 0.95
CA TRP A 176 -8.77 4.10 0.11
C TRP A 176 -9.41 3.41 -1.09
N SER A 177 -8.72 3.39 -2.23
CA SER A 177 -9.24 2.86 -3.49
C SER A 177 -8.12 2.30 -4.35
N GLN A 178 -8.49 1.52 -5.37
CA GLN A 178 -7.53 0.90 -6.28
C GLN A 178 -6.67 1.93 -7.02
N GLY A 179 -7.27 3.06 -7.44
CA GLY A 179 -6.56 4.13 -8.12
C GLY A 179 -5.50 4.81 -7.26
N ALA A 180 -5.82 5.06 -5.98
CA ALA A 180 -4.87 5.61 -5.02
C ALA A 180 -3.69 4.66 -4.79
N GLY A 181 -3.95 3.35 -4.73
CA GLY A 181 -2.90 2.34 -4.60
C GLY A 181 -1.95 2.27 -5.79
N LEU A 182 -2.46 2.36 -7.01
CA LEU A 182 -1.63 2.38 -8.21
C LEU A 182 -0.72 3.61 -8.24
N LEU A 183 -1.24 4.78 -7.86
CA LEU A 183 -0.45 6.00 -7.78
C LEU A 183 0.64 5.90 -6.70
N ALA A 184 0.30 5.37 -5.52
CA ALA A 184 1.25 5.16 -4.43
C ALA A 184 2.40 4.22 -4.82
N ALA A 185 2.10 3.14 -5.54
CA ALA A 185 3.10 2.21 -6.07
C ALA A 185 4.06 2.87 -7.06
N CYS A 186 3.55 3.73 -7.94
CA CYS A 186 4.39 4.50 -8.87
C CYS A 186 5.31 5.48 -8.12
N PHE A 187 4.83 6.14 -7.07
CA PHE A 187 5.65 7.09 -6.29
C PHE A 187 6.78 6.40 -5.52
N ILE A 188 6.50 5.31 -4.79
CA ILE A 188 7.53 4.61 -4.03
C ILE A 188 8.59 3.95 -4.94
N ALA A 189 8.21 3.58 -6.17
CA ALA A 189 9.14 2.99 -7.13
C ALA A 189 10.29 3.95 -7.52
N ILE A 190 10.00 5.24 -7.67
CA ILE A 190 10.96 6.25 -8.17
C ILE A 190 11.44 7.24 -7.10
N VAL A 191 10.98 7.14 -5.85
CA VAL A 191 11.32 8.12 -4.82
C VAL A 191 12.84 8.08 -4.50
N PRO A 192 13.55 9.22 -4.60
CA PRO A 192 15.01 9.23 -4.46
C PRO A 192 15.47 8.83 -3.06
N GLY A 193 14.68 9.11 -2.02
CA GLY A 193 15.00 8.75 -0.64
C GLY A 193 14.99 7.24 -0.37
N TYR A 194 14.24 6.46 -1.15
CA TYR A 194 14.32 4.99 -1.09
C TYR A 194 15.40 4.47 -2.04
N ILE A 195 15.54 5.07 -3.22
CA ILE A 195 16.58 4.69 -4.19
C ILE A 195 17.97 4.77 -3.57
N SER A 196 18.29 5.83 -2.81
CA SER A 196 19.62 6.03 -2.22
C SER A 196 20.07 4.88 -1.30
N ARG A 197 19.14 4.12 -0.72
CA ARG A 197 19.39 3.00 0.20
C ARG A 197 19.24 1.62 -0.46
N SER A 198 18.73 1.57 -1.68
CA SER A 198 18.36 0.34 -2.39
C SER A 198 18.98 0.25 -3.78
N VAL A 199 20.09 0.96 -4.02
CA VAL A 199 20.85 0.88 -5.27
C VAL A 199 21.43 -0.53 -5.45
N ALA A 200 21.52 -0.99 -6.70
CA ALA A 200 22.20 -2.24 -7.00
C ALA A 200 23.66 -2.20 -6.49
N GLY A 201 24.07 -3.24 -5.76
CA GLY A 201 25.37 -3.31 -5.09
C GLY A 201 25.37 -2.83 -3.63
N SER A 202 24.31 -2.16 -3.17
CA SER A 202 24.12 -1.79 -1.75
C SER A 202 23.46 -2.95 -0.99
N PHE A 203 24.25 -3.97 -0.64
CA PHE A 203 23.75 -5.17 0.06
C PHE A 203 23.61 -4.93 1.58
N ASP A 204 22.65 -4.10 1.94
CA ASP A 204 22.33 -3.73 3.32
C ASP A 204 20.90 -4.10 3.74
N ASN A 205 20.65 -4.10 5.04
CA ASN A 205 19.40 -4.51 5.67
C ASN A 205 18.23 -3.56 5.39
N GLU A 206 18.51 -2.29 5.07
CA GLU A 206 17.47 -1.29 4.82
C GLU A 206 16.54 -1.68 3.66
N GLY A 207 17.09 -2.27 2.59
CA GLY A 207 16.33 -2.66 1.39
C GLY A 207 15.22 -3.66 1.68
N ILE A 208 15.53 -4.70 2.46
CA ILE A 208 14.57 -5.75 2.86
C ILE A 208 13.68 -5.30 4.04
N ALA A 209 14.21 -4.45 4.94
CA ALA A 209 13.47 -3.93 6.07
C ALA A 209 12.28 -3.07 5.63
N ILE A 210 12.45 -2.21 4.63
CA ILE A 210 11.36 -1.36 4.11
C ILE A 210 10.25 -2.22 3.49
N PHE A 211 10.59 -3.27 2.74
CA PHE A 211 9.61 -4.24 2.24
C PHE A 211 8.86 -4.92 3.40
N ALA A 212 9.58 -5.46 4.38
CA ALA A 212 8.99 -6.16 5.51
C ALA A 212 8.10 -5.25 6.36
N LEU A 213 8.50 -4.00 6.57
CA LEU A 213 7.72 -2.99 7.27
C LEU A 213 6.42 -2.69 6.52
N GLN A 214 6.50 -2.46 5.21
CA GLN A 214 5.33 -2.14 4.42
C GLN A 214 4.33 -3.31 4.37
N PHE A 215 4.84 -4.53 4.26
CA PHE A 215 4.05 -5.75 4.25
C PHE A 215 3.41 -6.02 5.62
N THR A 216 4.16 -5.77 6.71
CA THR A 216 3.63 -5.90 8.07
C THR A 216 2.51 -4.91 8.34
N TYR A 217 2.64 -3.64 7.89
CA TYR A 217 1.56 -2.68 7.97
C TYR A 217 0.34 -3.07 7.14
N TYR A 218 0.54 -3.63 5.96
CA TYR A 218 -0.55 -4.19 5.17
C TYR A 218 -1.28 -5.30 5.94
N LEU A 219 -0.56 -6.26 6.51
CA LEU A 219 -1.16 -7.32 7.32
C LEU A 219 -1.84 -6.78 8.58
N TRP A 220 -1.26 -5.77 9.21
CA TRP A 220 -1.81 -5.13 10.40
C TRP A 220 -3.11 -4.40 10.10
N VAL A 221 -3.19 -3.60 9.04
CA VAL A 221 -4.41 -2.87 8.63
C VAL A 221 -5.45 -3.82 8.05
N GLY A 222 -5.01 -4.86 7.33
CA GLY A 222 -5.88 -5.87 6.75
C GLY A 222 -6.59 -6.73 7.78
N ARG A 223 -6.01 -6.98 8.97
CA ARG A 223 -6.61 -7.81 10.01
C ARG A 223 -7.89 -7.20 10.63
N PRO A 224 -7.93 -5.93 11.07
CA PRO A 224 -9.15 -5.28 11.54
C PRO A 224 -10.18 -5.09 10.43
N CYS A 225 -9.77 -4.75 9.20
CA CYS A 225 -10.71 -4.48 8.12
C CYS A 225 -11.33 -5.77 7.56
N ALA A 226 -10.58 -6.87 7.50
CA ALA A 226 -11.12 -8.19 7.21
C ALA A 226 -12.10 -8.65 8.30
N LEU A 227 -11.78 -8.41 9.58
CA LEU A 227 -12.68 -8.71 10.70
C LEU A 227 -13.95 -7.85 10.67
N ALA A 228 -13.85 -6.57 10.33
CA ALA A 228 -15.00 -5.67 10.16
C ALA A 228 -15.88 -6.08 8.98
N ARG A 229 -15.28 -6.39 7.81
CA ARG A 229 -16.02 -6.93 6.65
C ARG A 229 -16.65 -8.29 6.93
N PHE A 230 -16.02 -9.14 7.75
CA PHE A 230 -16.62 -10.39 8.21
C PHE A 230 -17.80 -10.14 9.15
N CYS A 231 -17.68 -9.17 10.06
CA CYS A 231 -18.77 -8.76 10.96
C CYS A 231 -19.96 -8.18 10.18
N ASP A 232 -19.71 -7.32 9.19
CA ASP A 232 -20.73 -6.74 8.33
C ASP A 232 -21.42 -7.80 7.46
N CYS A 233 -20.68 -8.78 6.93
CA CYS A 233 -21.28 -9.94 6.26
C CYS A 233 -22.12 -10.79 7.23
N SER A 234 -21.66 -11.01 8.47
CA SER A 234 -22.40 -11.79 9.47
C SER A 234 -23.69 -11.09 9.92
N LEU A 235 -23.67 -9.75 10.02
CA LEU A 235 -24.84 -8.92 10.30
C LEU A 235 -25.81 -8.87 9.11
N ALA A 236 -25.30 -8.77 7.87
CA ALA A 236 -26.12 -8.84 6.66
C ALA A 236 -26.83 -10.20 6.53
N THR A 237 -26.15 -11.30 6.88
CA THR A 237 -26.75 -12.64 6.88
C THR A 237 -27.79 -12.83 8.00
N SER A 238 -27.73 -12.01 9.06
CA SER A 238 -28.68 -12.04 10.17
C SER A 238 -29.91 -11.15 9.92
N ALA A 239 -29.82 -10.18 9.01
CA ALA A 239 -30.92 -9.26 8.66
C ALA A 239 -31.85 -9.78 7.55
N ASP A 240 -31.45 -10.82 6.80
CA ASP A 240 -32.24 -11.39 5.70
C ASP A 240 -33.27 -12.44 6.18
N LYS A 241 -34.15 -12.02 7.09
CA LYS A 241 -35.41 -12.74 7.41
C LYS A 241 -36.67 -11.94 7.13
N ASN A 242 -36.55 -10.71 6.63
CA ASN A 242 -37.71 -9.92 6.24
C ASN A 242 -37.64 -9.55 4.75
N VAL A 243 -38.52 -10.24 4.03
CA VAL A 243 -38.93 -10.07 2.64
C VAL A 243 -39.14 -8.59 2.27
N ASN A 244 -38.56 -8.21 1.12
CA ASN A 244 -38.70 -6.97 0.34
C ASN A 244 -37.90 -5.75 0.81
N ASP A 245 -36.67 -5.57 0.28
CA ASP A 245 -36.21 -4.29 -0.28
C ASP A 245 -34.86 -4.48 -1.03
N GLU A 246 -34.73 -3.79 -2.16
CA GLU A 246 -33.61 -3.82 -3.12
C GLU A 246 -32.30 -3.26 -2.51
N PRO A 247 -31.09 -3.79 -2.81
CA PRO A 247 -29.88 -3.39 -2.11
C PRO A 247 -29.36 -2.04 -2.64
N ALA A 248 -29.75 -0.95 -1.99
CA ALA A 248 -29.05 0.32 -2.10
C ALA A 248 -27.72 0.24 -1.33
N CYS A 249 -26.64 -0.09 -2.04
CA CYS A 249 -25.27 0.04 -1.56
C CYS A 249 -24.97 1.55 -1.39
N ARG A 250 -25.37 2.13 -0.25
CA ARG A 250 -24.97 3.49 0.12
C ARG A 250 -23.54 3.46 0.65
N ASP A 251 -22.66 4.16 -0.07
CA ASP A 251 -21.36 4.62 0.41
C ASP A 251 -21.51 5.28 1.79
N VAL A 252 -21.09 4.58 2.84
CA VAL A 252 -20.84 5.22 4.13
C VAL A 252 -19.44 5.81 4.05
N GLN A 253 -19.37 7.10 3.70
CA GLN A 253 -18.21 7.92 4.02
C GLN A 253 -17.99 7.86 5.53
N VAL A 254 -16.87 7.28 5.93
CA VAL A 254 -16.41 7.29 7.32
C VAL A 254 -16.07 8.74 7.67
N HIS A 255 -16.98 9.44 8.33
CA HIS A 255 -16.67 10.69 9.00
C HIS A 255 -15.83 10.37 10.24
N THR A 256 -14.52 10.22 10.07
CA THR A 256 -13.60 10.13 11.21
C THR A 256 -13.48 11.50 11.86
N ASN A 257 -14.05 11.66 13.05
CA ASN A 257 -13.83 12.82 13.91
C ASN A 257 -12.35 12.82 14.36
N PRO A 258 -11.60 13.94 14.25
CA PRO A 258 -10.15 13.96 14.44
C PRO A 258 -9.66 13.78 15.89
N THR A 259 -10.53 13.50 16.86
CA THR A 259 -10.18 13.41 18.28
C THR A 259 -9.89 11.98 18.76
N GLU A 260 -10.30 10.95 18.04
CA GLU A 260 -10.12 9.54 18.45
C GLU A 260 -8.75 8.95 18.04
N LEU A 261 -8.02 9.59 17.13
CA LEU A 261 -6.70 9.09 16.67
C LEU A 261 -5.58 9.26 17.71
N SER A 262 -5.77 10.07 18.76
CA SER A 262 -4.70 10.36 19.72
C SER A 262 -4.51 9.25 20.77
N VAL A 263 -5.55 8.47 21.07
CA VAL A 263 -5.52 7.55 22.22
C VAL A 263 -4.98 6.14 21.87
N SER A 264 -5.09 5.71 20.61
CA SER A 264 -4.62 4.36 20.20
C SER A 264 -3.16 4.31 19.72
N ALA A 265 -2.42 5.43 19.77
CA ALA A 265 -1.02 5.49 19.33
C ALA A 265 -0.01 5.40 20.50
N LEU A 266 -0.44 5.15 21.73
CA LEU A 266 0.40 5.24 22.93
C LEU A 266 0.26 4.08 23.93
N LEU A 267 -0.25 2.93 23.51
CA LEU A 267 -0.21 1.66 24.26
C LEU A 267 0.23 0.53 23.32
#